data_AF-A0A8R1DTV9-F1
#
_entry.id   AF-A0A8R1DTV9-F1
#
_cell.length_a   1.000
_cell.length_b   1.000
_cell.length_c   1.000
_cell.angle_alpha   90.00
_cell.angle_beta   90.00
_cell.angle_gamma   90.00
#
_symmetry.space_group_name_H-M   'P 1'
#
loop_
_entity.id
_entity.type
_entity.pdbx_description
1 polymer ?
#
loop_
_entity_poly.entity_id
_entity_poly.type
_entity_poly.pdbx_seq_one_letter_code
_entity_poly.pdbx_strand_id
1 'polypeptide(L)'
;MWLSTVLTVLLLTIFFTPTVSQDTNTDTTMSDGFDCIWLNRNFRYSNGSYTMEYNGTCCSQTAINTLKENSQYSWIIEQENPQSINKCEALTQLLFCTPGACTEPNPVWTNCSGVFRFSKFLAVLGSC
;
A
#
# COMPACT_ATOMS: atom_id res chain seq x y z
N MET A 1 -42.91 -37.07 -0.82
CA MET A 1 -43.74 -36.15 -1.62
C MET A 1 -43.29 -34.74 -1.23
N TRP A 2 -42.32 -34.10 -1.91
CA TRP A 2 -42.48 -33.23 -3.10
C TRP A 2 -43.76 -32.37 -3.02
N LEU A 3 -43.81 -31.06 -3.29
CA LEU A 3 -42.90 -29.93 -3.50
C LEU A 3 -43.86 -28.73 -3.72
N SER A 4 -43.55 -27.52 -3.23
CA SER A 4 -43.96 -26.22 -3.83
C SER A 4 -45.47 -25.87 -3.89
N THR A 5 -45.94 -24.62 -3.77
CA THR A 5 -45.52 -23.44 -4.55
C THR A 5 -46.09 -22.17 -3.87
N VAL A 6 -45.27 -21.24 -3.34
CA VAL A 6 -44.83 -19.92 -3.89
C VAL A 6 -45.89 -18.77 -3.88
N LEU A 7 -45.41 -17.55 -3.58
CA LEU A 7 -45.90 -16.21 -4.04
C LEU A 7 -47.14 -15.66 -3.30
N THR A 8 -47.21 -14.46 -2.73
CA THR A 8 -46.49 -13.18 -2.91
C THR A 8 -46.96 -12.19 -1.83
N VAL A 9 -46.08 -11.28 -1.38
CA VAL A 9 -46.26 -9.88 -0.92
C VAL A 9 -45.10 -9.63 0.07
N LEU A 10 -43.92 -9.15 -0.32
CA LEU A 10 -43.57 -7.87 -0.95
C LEU A 10 -44.04 -6.65 -0.10
N LEU A 11 -43.28 -6.28 0.95
CA LEU A 11 -42.59 -4.96 1.09
C LEU A 11 -42.32 -4.52 2.54
N LEU A 12 -41.09 -4.01 2.72
CA LEU A 12 -40.67 -2.87 3.55
C LEU A 12 -40.69 -2.99 5.08
N THR A 13 -39.54 -3.40 5.65
CA THR A 13 -38.86 -2.59 6.68
C THR A 13 -37.35 -2.76 6.55
N ILE A 14 -36.73 -1.84 5.80
CA ILE A 14 -35.28 -1.60 5.80
C ILE A 14 -35.02 -0.70 7.00
N PHE A 15 -34.34 -1.21 8.04
CA PHE A 15 -33.76 -0.36 9.08
C PHE A 15 -32.34 -0.84 9.38
N PHE A 16 -31.39 -0.12 8.77
CA PHE A 16 -30.06 0.25 9.23
C PHE A 16 -29.26 -0.74 10.08
N THR A 17 -28.19 -1.25 9.45
CA THR A 17 -27.05 -1.90 10.09
C THR A 17 -26.23 -0.91 10.91
N PRO A 18 -25.46 -1.39 11.89
CA PRO A 18 -24.03 -1.29 11.66
C PRO A 18 -23.43 -2.68 11.48
N THR A 19 -22.92 -2.93 10.28
CA THR A 19 -21.92 -3.96 10.05
C THR A 19 -20.71 -3.47 10.83
N VAL A 20 -20.49 -4.03 12.01
CA VAL A 20 -19.17 -3.99 12.63
C VAL A 20 -18.27 -4.72 11.62
N SER A 21 -17.53 -3.95 10.82
CA SER A 21 -16.31 -4.44 10.21
C SER A 21 -15.45 -4.87 11.38
N GLN A 22 -15.51 -6.16 11.69
CA GLN A 22 -14.54 -6.80 12.53
C GLN A 22 -13.27 -6.79 11.69
N ASP A 23 -12.49 -5.71 11.84
CA ASP A 23 -11.08 -5.69 11.47
C ASP A 23 -10.51 -6.95 12.08
N THR A 24 -10.31 -7.94 11.22
CA THR A 24 -9.51 -9.09 11.57
C THR A 24 -8.10 -8.51 11.63
N ASN A 25 -7.76 -7.96 12.80
CA ASN A 25 -6.39 -7.87 13.26
C ASN A 25 -5.89 -9.30 13.25
N THR A 26 -5.42 -9.73 12.08
CA THR A 26 -4.55 -10.86 11.95
C THR A 26 -3.29 -10.40 12.63
N ASP A 27 -3.26 -10.58 13.95
CA ASP A 27 -2.09 -10.45 14.78
C ASP A 27 -1.16 -11.56 14.30
N THR A 28 -0.48 -11.26 13.19
CA THR A 28 0.54 -12.10 12.61
C THR A 28 1.64 -11.99 13.62
N THR A 29 1.72 -12.98 14.52
CA THR A 29 2.90 -13.19 15.35
C THR A 29 4.07 -13.31 14.38
N MET A 30 4.76 -12.20 14.17
CA MET A 30 5.89 -12.10 13.28
C MET A 30 6.97 -12.91 13.96
N SER A 31 7.31 -14.04 13.36
CA SER A 31 8.42 -14.90 13.78
C SER A 31 9.62 -14.01 14.09
N ASP A 32 10.17 -14.14 15.30
CA ASP A 32 11.19 -13.28 15.91
C ASP A 32 12.14 -12.60 14.90
N GLY A 33 11.97 -11.29 14.68
CA GLY A 33 13.05 -10.42 14.17
C GLY A 33 12.88 -9.73 12.81
N PHE A 34 11.81 -9.96 12.06
CA PHE A 34 11.53 -9.17 10.85
C PHE A 34 10.48 -8.11 11.18
N ASP A 35 10.78 -6.81 11.05
CA ASP A 35 9.80 -5.72 11.21
C ASP A 35 9.66 -5.01 9.87
N CYS A 36 8.45 -5.03 9.32
CA CYS A 36 8.11 -4.40 8.05
C CYS A 36 7.75 -2.92 8.18
N ILE A 37 7.94 -2.32 9.36
CA ILE A 37 7.74 -0.90 9.62
C ILE A 37 6.38 -0.43 9.06
N TRP A 38 6.33 0.71 8.38
CA TRP A 38 5.15 1.18 7.68
C TRP A 38 4.90 0.47 6.33
N LEU A 39 5.81 -0.38 5.83
CA LEU A 39 5.65 -1.04 4.53
C LEU A 39 4.54 -2.09 4.51
N ASN A 40 4.14 -2.64 5.66
CA ASN A 40 2.99 -3.54 5.75
C ASN A 40 1.65 -2.79 5.93
N ARG A 41 1.65 -1.46 5.98
CA ARG A 41 0.46 -0.64 6.24
C ARG A 41 -0.08 -0.08 4.93
N ASN A 42 -1.40 -0.14 4.77
CA ASN A 42 -2.05 0.53 3.67
C ASN A 42 -1.99 2.06 3.85
N PHE A 43 -1.95 2.79 2.74
CA PHE A 43 -2.13 4.23 2.75
C PHE A 43 -2.54 4.75 1.38
N ARG A 44 -3.07 5.98 1.37
CA ARG A 44 -3.37 6.73 0.15
C ARG A 44 -2.57 8.02 0.13
N TYR A 45 -1.95 8.32 -1.01
CA TYR A 45 -1.36 9.61 -1.31
C TYR A 45 -2.14 10.28 -2.44
N SER A 46 -2.41 11.58 -2.33
CA SER A 46 -3.12 12.34 -3.35
C SER A 46 -2.50 13.72 -3.49
N ASN A 47 -2.16 14.10 -4.72
CA ASN A 47 -1.63 15.43 -5.06
C ASN A 47 -2.23 15.88 -6.39
N GLY A 48 -3.18 16.82 -6.34
CA GLY A 48 -3.94 17.27 -7.51
C GLY A 48 -4.68 16.11 -8.19
N SER A 49 -4.34 15.83 -9.44
CA SER A 49 -4.90 14.72 -10.23
C SER A 49 -4.22 13.37 -9.98
N TYR A 50 -3.10 13.33 -9.28
CA TYR A 50 -2.39 12.10 -8.97
C TYR A 50 -2.92 11.48 -7.67
N THR A 51 -3.24 10.20 -7.71
CA THR A 51 -3.56 9.39 -6.52
C THR A 51 -2.83 8.08 -6.60
N MET A 52 -2.18 7.70 -5.51
CA MET A 52 -1.59 6.38 -5.30
C MET A 52 -2.29 5.71 -4.12
N GLU A 53 -2.72 4.47 -4.34
CA GLU A 53 -3.19 3.58 -3.28
C GLU A 53 -2.13 2.49 -3.07
N TYR A 54 -1.75 2.30 -1.82
CA TYR A 54 -0.77 1.30 -1.42
C TYR A 54 -1.41 0.33 -0.44
N ASN A 55 -1.25 -0.97 -0.69
CA ASN A 55 -1.95 -2.03 0.03
C ASN A 55 -1.08 -2.74 1.08
N GLY A 56 0.14 -2.25 1.35
CA GLY A 56 1.01 -2.88 2.35
C GLY A 56 1.74 -4.13 1.87
N THR A 57 1.88 -4.35 0.56
CA THR A 57 2.40 -5.61 0.00
C THR A 57 3.94 -5.67 -0.11
N CYS A 58 4.65 -4.55 0.02
CA CYS A 58 6.11 -4.49 -0.09
C CYS A 58 6.84 -4.80 1.25
N CYS A 59 6.51 -5.93 1.86
CA CYS A 59 7.10 -6.40 3.11
C CYS A 59 8.09 -7.55 2.84
N SER A 60 9.29 -7.22 2.34
CA SER A 60 10.36 -8.19 2.09
C SER A 60 11.68 -7.76 2.73
N GLN A 61 12.56 -8.72 3.03
CA GLN A 61 13.89 -8.41 3.59
C GLN A 61 14.68 -7.50 2.66
N THR A 62 14.56 -7.70 1.35
CA THR A 62 15.17 -6.84 0.35
C THR A 62 14.64 -5.42 0.47
N ALA A 63 13.32 -5.20 0.61
CA ALA A 63 12.77 -3.84 0.75
C ALA A 63 13.32 -3.12 1.98
N ILE A 64 13.38 -3.80 3.12
CA ILE A 64 13.91 -3.24 4.36
C ILE A 64 15.39 -2.90 4.22
N ASN A 65 16.21 -3.82 3.67
CA ASN A 65 17.63 -3.56 3.47
C ASN A 65 17.86 -2.41 2.49
N THR A 66 17.11 -2.37 1.39
CA THR A 66 17.16 -1.30 0.40
C THR A 66 16.81 0.06 1.00
N LEU A 67 15.81 0.17 1.89
CA LEU A 67 15.55 1.41 2.61
C LEU A 67 16.70 1.78 3.56
N LYS A 68 17.23 0.82 4.32
CA LYS A 68 18.27 1.06 5.34
C LYS A 68 19.56 1.58 4.69
N GLU A 69 19.93 1.00 3.57
CA GLU A 69 21.17 1.30 2.84
C GLU A 69 21.05 2.58 1.99
N ASN A 70 19.83 3.06 1.72
CA ASN A 70 19.61 4.27 0.94
C ASN A 70 19.61 5.53 1.83
N SER A 71 20.60 6.40 1.64
CA SER A 71 20.76 7.63 2.45
C SER A 71 19.63 8.66 2.30
N GLN A 72 18.85 8.62 1.21
CA GLN A 72 17.71 9.53 1.01
C GLN A 72 16.49 9.11 1.84
N TYR A 73 16.34 7.81 2.11
CA TYR A 73 15.13 7.23 2.69
C TYR A 73 15.34 6.50 4.02
N SER A 74 16.58 6.24 4.44
CA SER A 74 16.85 5.48 5.69
C SER A 74 16.18 6.06 6.94
N TRP A 75 16.02 7.38 7.01
CA TRP A 75 15.36 8.09 8.12
C TRP A 75 13.85 7.81 8.26
N ILE A 76 13.18 7.31 7.21
CA ILE A 76 11.75 7.00 7.28
C ILE A 76 11.47 5.66 7.98
N ILE A 77 12.50 4.88 8.28
CA ILE A 77 12.40 3.59 8.97
C ILE A 77 12.16 3.77 10.46
N GLU A 78 12.78 4.79 11.05
CA GLU A 78 12.68 5.08 12.49
C GLU A 78 11.34 5.71 12.88
N GLN A 79 10.53 6.10 11.89
CA GLN A 79 9.21 6.67 12.10
C GLN A 79 8.14 5.58 12.07
N GLU A 80 7.31 5.56 13.11
CA GLU A 80 6.14 4.70 13.15
C GLU A 80 5.14 5.01 12.02
N ASN A 81 5.01 6.30 11.66
CA ASN A 81 4.10 6.74 10.62
C ASN A 81 4.65 7.95 9.83
N PRO A 82 5.58 7.72 8.88
CA PRO A 82 6.08 8.79 8.01
C PRO A 82 4.95 9.45 7.21
N GLN A 83 5.16 10.70 6.78
CA GLN A 83 4.19 11.36 5.90
C GLN A 83 3.99 10.60 4.59
N SER A 84 2.75 10.57 4.09
CA SER A 84 2.38 9.79 2.91
C SER A 84 3.19 10.14 1.65
N ILE A 85 3.66 11.39 1.52
CA ILE A 85 4.54 11.80 0.42
C ILE A 85 5.89 11.06 0.48
N ASN A 86 6.53 10.99 1.65
CA ASN A 86 7.82 10.30 1.83
C ASN A 86 7.68 8.80 1.60
N LYS A 87 6.56 8.21 2.05
CA LYS A 87 6.23 6.80 1.77
C LYS A 87 6.08 6.55 0.27
N CYS A 88 5.33 7.43 -0.40
CA CYS A 88 5.09 7.37 -1.83
C CYS A 88 6.40 7.50 -2.62
N GLU A 89 7.25 8.47 -2.29
CA GLU A 89 8.56 8.67 -2.94
C GLU A 89 9.47 7.46 -2.73
N ALA A 90 9.58 6.94 -1.50
CA ALA A 90 10.41 5.77 -1.22
C ALA A 90 9.93 4.51 -1.98
N LEU A 91 8.61 4.33 -2.13
CA LEU A 91 8.06 3.24 -2.91
C LEU A 91 8.36 3.41 -4.41
N THR A 92 8.02 4.57 -4.98
CA THR A 92 8.04 4.82 -6.43
C THR A 92 9.44 5.10 -6.99
N GLN A 93 10.32 5.71 -6.21
CA GLN A 93 11.68 6.07 -6.64
C GLN A 93 12.75 5.05 -6.23
N LEU A 94 12.41 4.06 -5.40
CA LEU A 94 13.39 3.09 -4.90
C LEU A 94 12.85 1.66 -4.87
N LEU A 95 11.82 1.39 -4.06
CA LEU A 95 11.43 0.01 -3.75
C LEU A 95 10.80 -0.73 -4.93
N PHE A 96 9.87 -0.10 -5.64
CA PHE A 96 9.26 -0.70 -6.83
C PHE A 96 10.25 -0.94 -7.98
N CYS A 97 11.38 -0.23 -7.95
CA CYS A 97 12.44 -0.37 -8.94
C CYS A 97 13.56 -1.31 -8.50
N THR A 98 13.47 -1.88 -7.31
CA THR A 98 14.47 -2.80 -6.77
C THR A 98 13.99 -4.25 -6.89
N PRO A 99 14.66 -5.10 -7.68
CA PRO A 99 14.28 -6.50 -7.83
C PRO A 99 14.20 -7.23 -6.49
N GLY A 100 13.06 -7.87 -6.20
CA GLY A 100 12.85 -8.62 -4.97
C GLY A 100 12.48 -7.78 -3.74
N ALA A 101 12.47 -6.44 -3.84
CA ALA A 101 11.99 -5.59 -2.75
C ALA A 101 10.47 -5.74 -2.57
N CYS A 102 9.71 -5.61 -3.63
CA CYS A 102 8.26 -5.80 -3.59
C CYS A 102 7.88 -6.99 -4.46
N THR A 103 6.99 -7.87 -3.97
CA THR A 103 6.38 -8.99 -4.72
C THR A 103 5.31 -8.52 -5.71
N GLU A 104 4.97 -7.24 -5.63
CA GLU A 104 4.05 -6.50 -6.49
C GLU A 104 4.74 -5.18 -6.88
N PRO A 105 4.29 -4.51 -7.95
CA PRO A 105 3.08 -3.71 -7.73
C PRO A 105 1.85 -4.29 -8.44
N ASN A 106 0.68 -4.15 -7.83
CA ASN A 106 -0.61 -4.15 -8.50
C ASN A 106 -1.24 -2.77 -8.27
N PRO A 107 -1.25 -1.87 -9.27
CA PRO A 107 -0.74 -2.04 -10.65
C PRO A 107 0.79 -1.93 -10.73
N VAL A 108 1.42 -2.73 -11.61
CA VAL A 108 2.88 -2.82 -11.82
C VAL A 108 3.48 -1.44 -12.11
N TRP A 109 4.29 -0.92 -11.18
CA TRP A 109 5.08 0.29 -11.38
C TRP A 109 6.21 0.00 -12.36
N THR A 110 6.18 0.65 -13.51
CA THR A 110 7.19 0.48 -14.57
C THR A 110 8.04 1.74 -14.78
N ASN A 111 7.71 2.85 -14.11
CA ASN A 111 8.40 4.11 -14.27
C ASN A 111 9.62 4.22 -13.33
N CYS A 112 10.65 3.44 -13.65
CA CYS A 112 11.95 3.49 -12.96
C CYS A 112 12.93 4.47 -13.60
N SER A 113 12.49 5.25 -14.59
CA SER A 113 13.32 6.20 -15.32
C SER A 113 13.69 7.44 -14.48
N GLY A 114 12.97 7.69 -13.38
CA GLY A 114 13.27 8.76 -12.42
C GLY A 114 14.35 8.42 -11.39
N VAL A 115 14.79 7.16 -11.31
CA VAL A 115 15.74 6.66 -10.29
C VAL A 115 17.16 7.22 -10.47
N PHE A 116 17.45 7.88 -11.61
CA PHE A 116 18.81 8.28 -11.98
C PHE A 116 19.01 9.71 -12.51
N ARG A 117 18.19 10.72 -12.17
CA ARG A 117 18.57 12.11 -12.48
C ARG A 117 18.12 13.15 -11.44
N PHE A 118 19.00 13.38 -10.46
CA PHE A 118 19.16 14.71 -9.88
C PHE A 118 19.64 15.68 -10.96
N SER A 119 18.70 16.35 -11.64
CA SER A 119 18.92 17.58 -12.40
C SER A 119 17.56 18.14 -12.79
N LYS A 120 17.07 19.08 -11.98
CA LYS A 120 16.25 20.23 -12.39
C LYS A 120 15.92 20.24 -13.90
N PHE A 121 14.83 19.61 -14.34
CA PHE A 121 14.06 19.93 -15.56
C PHE A 121 12.94 18.90 -15.76
N LEU A 122 11.72 19.44 -15.87
CA LEU A 122 10.50 18.86 -16.44
C LEU A 122 9.78 17.74 -15.67
N ALA A 123 8.64 18.16 -15.12
CA ALA A 123 7.49 17.34 -14.77
C ALA A 123 7.19 16.29 -15.85
N VAL A 124 7.35 15.03 -15.49
CA VAL A 124 6.68 13.92 -16.16
C VAL A 124 5.87 13.22 -15.05
N LEU A 125 4.57 13.10 -15.31
CA LEU A 125 3.49 12.61 -14.45
C LEU A 125 3.79 11.26 -13.76
N GLY A 126 4.62 11.24 -12.73
CA GLY A 126 5.00 9.99 -12.05
C GLY A 126 5.97 10.14 -10.89
N SER A 127 6.00 11.28 -10.23
CA SER A 127 6.65 11.45 -8.94
C SER A 127 5.57 11.87 -7.95
N CYS A 128 5.57 11.23 -6.79
CA CYS A 128 4.89 11.78 -5.64
C CYS A 128 5.37 13.22 -5.40
#